data_AF-A0A1E3NY87-F1
#
_entry.id   AF-A0A1E3NY87-F1
#
_cell.length_a   1.000
_cell.length_b   1.000
_cell.length_c   1.000
_cell.angle_alpha   90.00
_cell.angle_beta   90.00
_cell.angle_gamma   90.00
#
_symmetry.space_group_name_H-M   'P 1'
#
loop_
_entity.id
_entity.type
_entity.pdbx_description
1 polymer ?
#
loop_
_entity_poly.entity_id
_entity_poly.type
_entity_poly.pdbx_seq_one_letter_code
_entity_poly.pdbx_strand_id
1 'polypeptide(L)'
;MDTFRDAPAEPPSATLMSPSQSKIADIDVDEFFQQDDFNLTEVDSMMALTILNYLIRLLVIRCQDECESPVDALSDLPSPPLGPEEIDDCPLSPRKTNSRSSDSQGETQFLENTPDVNESNKNPTSKLMQNKILAKRFSLKSNPPVTVEEYLERINQYCGLSTAVYLTTSLYLFKLVRRNEVLKLNDLNIHRILIAALRISCKTVEDMNHRQTFIAKIGGVNNKDLLSLEISFLFLLKFECQANETILTTFLRDMKILHQESK
;
A
#
# COMPACT_ATOMS: atom_id res chain seq x y z
N MET A 1 57.90 -10.56 -11.43
CA MET A 1 56.80 -10.08 -10.58
C MET A 1 55.90 -9.27 -11.50
N ASP A 2 54.92 -9.97 -12.05
CA ASP A 2 54.08 -9.50 -13.15
C ASP A 2 53.06 -8.46 -12.71
N THR A 3 52.85 -7.52 -13.62
CA THR A 3 51.92 -6.40 -13.57
C THR A 3 50.48 -6.90 -13.53
N PHE A 4 49.75 -6.58 -12.45
CA PHE A 4 48.30 -6.70 -12.37
C PHE A 4 47.69 -5.68 -13.35
N ARG A 5 47.21 -6.16 -14.50
CA ARG A 5 46.42 -5.34 -15.45
C ARG A 5 44.95 -5.41 -15.02
N ASP A 6 44.37 -4.25 -14.75
CA ASP A 6 42.92 -4.07 -14.62
C ASP A 6 42.21 -4.53 -15.89
N ALA A 7 41.27 -5.46 -15.74
CA ALA A 7 40.29 -5.78 -16.76
C ALA A 7 39.04 -4.89 -16.54
N PRO A 8 38.49 -4.24 -17.57
CA PRO A 8 37.25 -3.50 -17.42
C PRO A 8 36.09 -4.47 -17.21
N ALA A 9 35.31 -4.26 -16.14
CA ALA A 9 34.08 -4.98 -15.88
C ALA A 9 33.03 -4.61 -16.95
N GLU A 10 32.66 -5.58 -17.79
CA GLU A 10 31.49 -5.43 -18.66
C GLU A 10 30.21 -5.34 -17.80
N PRO A 11 29.28 -4.42 -18.12
CA PRO A 11 28.00 -4.39 -17.44
C PRO A 11 27.20 -5.67 -17.78
N PRO A 12 26.43 -6.23 -16.82
CA PRO A 12 25.65 -7.42 -17.08
C PRO A 12 24.62 -7.13 -18.18
N SER A 13 24.77 -7.78 -19.32
CA SER A 13 23.79 -7.83 -20.39
C SER A 13 22.45 -8.27 -19.79
N ALA A 14 21.49 -7.35 -19.78
CA ALA A 14 20.10 -7.66 -19.46
C ALA A 14 19.57 -8.58 -20.56
N THR A 15 19.64 -9.89 -20.34
CA THR A 15 18.92 -10.87 -21.13
C THR A 15 17.43 -10.53 -21.02
N LEU A 16 16.89 -9.93 -22.08
CA LEU A 16 15.45 -9.81 -22.28
C LEU A 16 14.89 -11.21 -22.43
N MET A 17 14.51 -11.83 -21.32
CA MET A 17 13.61 -12.99 -21.35
C MET A 17 12.30 -12.49 -21.94
N SER A 18 11.93 -13.00 -23.12
CA SER A 18 10.57 -12.85 -23.63
C SER A 18 9.69 -13.86 -22.88
N PRO A 19 8.76 -13.45 -22.01
CA PRO A 19 7.93 -14.42 -21.34
C PRO A 19 6.60 -14.48 -22.10
N SER A 20 6.31 -15.67 -22.64
CA SER A 20 4.94 -16.09 -22.95
C SER A 20 4.17 -16.17 -21.63
N GLN A 21 3.81 -15.02 -21.06
CA GLN A 21 3.03 -14.97 -19.83
C GLN A 21 1.57 -15.21 -20.19
N SER A 22 0.95 -16.19 -19.55
CA SER A 22 -0.51 -16.32 -19.55
C SER A 22 -1.11 -14.98 -19.12
N LYS A 23 -2.09 -14.48 -19.86
CA LYS A 23 -2.74 -13.21 -19.53
C LYS A 23 -3.77 -13.42 -18.43
N ILE A 24 -4.09 -12.35 -17.72
CA ILE A 24 -5.10 -12.40 -16.66
C ILE A 24 -6.47 -12.81 -17.23
N ALA A 25 -6.83 -12.29 -18.41
CA ALA A 25 -8.09 -12.58 -19.08
C ALA A 25 -8.33 -14.05 -19.44
N ASP A 26 -7.28 -14.87 -19.50
CA ASP A 26 -7.39 -16.26 -19.97
C ASP A 26 -7.71 -17.25 -18.83
N ILE A 27 -7.74 -16.79 -17.58
CA ILE A 27 -7.90 -17.64 -16.39
C ILE A 27 -9.32 -17.50 -15.84
N ASP A 28 -10.06 -18.62 -15.82
CA ASP A 28 -11.41 -18.67 -15.26
C ASP A 28 -11.38 -18.78 -13.73
N VAL A 29 -11.96 -17.80 -13.06
CA VAL A 29 -12.10 -17.77 -11.59
C VAL A 29 -13.28 -18.62 -11.10
N ASP A 30 -14.22 -18.98 -11.98
CA ASP A 30 -15.40 -19.75 -11.61
C ASP A 30 -15.03 -21.16 -11.18
N GLU A 31 -14.08 -21.79 -11.85
CA GLU A 31 -13.57 -23.12 -11.48
C GLU A 31 -12.90 -23.09 -10.10
N PHE A 32 -12.13 -22.04 -9.83
CA PHE A 32 -11.47 -21.85 -8.54
C PHE A 32 -12.49 -21.75 -7.39
N PHE A 33 -13.55 -20.96 -7.54
CA PHE A 33 -14.56 -20.78 -6.48
C PHE A 33 -15.54 -21.95 -6.33
N GLN A 34 -15.53 -22.94 -7.23
CA GLN A 34 -16.33 -24.17 -7.09
C GLN A 34 -15.75 -25.13 -6.04
N GLN A 35 -14.47 -25.04 -5.72
CA GLN A 35 -13.80 -25.91 -4.75
C GLN A 35 -14.41 -25.78 -3.34
N ASP A 36 -14.53 -26.90 -2.61
CA ASP A 36 -15.11 -26.92 -1.26
C ASP A 36 -14.17 -26.33 -0.19
N ASP A 37 -12.87 -26.57 -0.33
CA ASP A 37 -11.83 -26.07 0.56
C ASP A 37 -10.67 -25.46 -0.23
N PHE A 38 -10.09 -24.37 0.27
CA PHE A 38 -8.97 -23.68 -0.36
C PHE A 38 -7.64 -24.13 0.24
N ASN A 39 -6.82 -24.80 -0.58
CA ASN A 39 -5.43 -25.07 -0.26
C ASN A 39 -4.51 -23.99 -0.86
N LEU A 40 -3.95 -23.13 -0.01
CA LEU A 40 -3.11 -22.01 -0.47
C LEU A 40 -1.83 -22.45 -1.16
N THR A 41 -1.34 -23.68 -0.93
CA THR A 41 -0.11 -24.17 -1.59
C THR A 41 -0.32 -24.49 -3.07
N GLU A 42 -1.57 -24.69 -3.48
CA GLU A 42 -1.94 -24.99 -4.87
C GLU A 42 -2.22 -23.73 -5.68
N VAL A 43 -2.34 -22.57 -5.01
CA VAL A 43 -2.58 -21.29 -5.66
C VAL A 43 -1.26 -20.74 -6.20
N ASP A 44 -1.11 -20.76 -7.53
CA ASP A 44 0.03 -20.12 -8.18
C ASP A 44 -0.12 -18.58 -8.22
N SER A 45 0.95 -17.89 -8.60
CA SER A 45 0.99 -16.44 -8.63
C SER A 45 0.01 -15.83 -9.65
N MET A 46 -0.25 -16.55 -10.75
CA MET A 46 -1.15 -16.08 -11.80
C MET A 46 -2.61 -16.17 -11.34
N MET A 47 -3.02 -17.26 -10.72
CA MET A 47 -4.34 -17.41 -10.11
C MET A 47 -4.55 -16.34 -9.03
N ALA A 48 -3.57 -16.09 -8.16
CA ALA A 48 -3.67 -15.03 -7.15
C ALA A 48 -3.80 -13.62 -7.76
N LEU A 49 -3.10 -13.35 -8.86
CA LEU A 49 -3.21 -12.10 -9.62
C LEU A 49 -4.61 -11.95 -10.25
N THR A 50 -5.16 -13.03 -10.81
CA THR A 50 -6.50 -13.06 -11.39
C THR A 50 -7.57 -12.85 -10.32
N ILE A 51 -7.44 -13.49 -9.15
CA ILE A 51 -8.31 -13.27 -7.98
C ILE A 51 -8.29 -11.79 -7.58
N LEU A 52 -7.11 -11.15 -7.53
CA LEU A 52 -6.99 -9.72 -7.23
C LEU A 52 -7.72 -8.86 -8.27
N ASN A 53 -7.50 -9.10 -9.57
CA ASN A 53 -8.17 -8.36 -10.64
C ASN A 53 -9.70 -8.54 -10.57
N TYR A 54 -10.16 -9.76 -10.35
CA TYR A 54 -11.58 -10.07 -10.22
C TYR A 54 -12.22 -9.38 -9.00
N LEU A 55 -11.56 -9.42 -7.83
CA LEU A 55 -12.03 -8.71 -6.65
C LEU A 55 -12.16 -7.20 -6.92
N ILE A 56 -11.17 -6.59 -7.57
CA ILE A 56 -11.23 -5.16 -7.89
C ILE A 56 -12.45 -4.84 -8.75
N ARG A 57 -12.69 -5.65 -9.80
CA ARG A 57 -13.88 -5.48 -10.67
C ARG A 57 -15.18 -5.58 -9.86
N LEU A 58 -15.31 -6.59 -8.99
CA LEU A 58 -16.47 -6.75 -8.11
C LEU A 58 -16.67 -5.55 -7.17
N LEU A 59 -15.60 -5.07 -6.53
CA LEU A 59 -15.68 -3.98 -5.58
C LEU A 59 -16.01 -2.64 -6.26
N VAL A 60 -15.50 -2.39 -7.47
CA VAL A 60 -15.82 -1.18 -8.23
C VAL A 60 -17.29 -1.17 -8.63
N ILE A 61 -17.82 -2.28 -9.15
CA ILE A 61 -19.25 -2.40 -9.51
C ILE A 61 -20.13 -2.15 -8.27
N ARG A 62 -19.86 -2.84 -7.15
CA ARG A 62 -20.66 -2.66 -5.93
C ARG A 62 -20.59 -1.25 -5.35
N CYS A 63 -19.47 -0.54 -5.49
CA CYS A 63 -19.39 0.86 -5.06
C CYS A 63 -20.21 1.81 -5.95
N GLN A 64 -20.42 1.47 -7.22
CA GLN A 64 -21.23 2.26 -8.15
C GLN A 64 -22.72 2.13 -7.86
N ASP A 65 -23.21 0.94 -7.53
CA ASP A 65 -24.63 0.69 -7.20
C ASP A 65 -25.08 1.45 -5.94
N GLU A 66 -24.20 1.64 -4.95
CA GLU A 66 -24.49 2.43 -3.75
C GLU A 66 -24.54 3.96 -4.00
N CYS A 67 -24.28 4.43 -5.22
CA CYS A 67 -24.21 5.86 -5.55
C CYS A 67 -25.51 6.46 -6.12
N GLU A 68 -26.59 5.69 -6.31
CA GLU A 68 -27.91 6.24 -6.70
C GLU A 68 -28.68 6.89 -5.52
N SER A 69 -27.99 7.63 -4.64
CA SER A 69 -28.64 8.58 -3.71
C SER A 69 -27.94 9.94 -3.70
N PRO A 70 -28.69 11.06 -3.67
CA PRO A 70 -28.13 12.37 -4.01
C PRO A 70 -27.42 13.00 -2.80
N VAL A 71 -26.11 12.82 -2.69
CA VAL A 71 -25.23 13.64 -1.83
C VAL A 71 -23.88 13.87 -2.51
N ASP A 72 -23.91 14.57 -3.64
CA ASP A 72 -22.73 15.27 -4.16
C ASP A 72 -22.50 16.55 -3.34
N ALA A 73 -21.72 16.42 -2.27
CA ALA A 73 -21.19 17.54 -1.49
C ALA A 73 -19.69 17.32 -1.27
N LEU A 74 -18.93 17.33 -2.37
CA LEU A 74 -17.47 17.09 -2.38
C LEU A 74 -16.66 18.26 -2.97
N SER A 75 -17.26 19.42 -3.19
CA SER A 75 -16.55 20.60 -3.71
C SER A 75 -15.84 21.46 -2.65
N ASP A 76 -16.19 21.38 -1.36
CA ASP A 76 -15.76 22.40 -0.37
C ASP A 76 -14.86 21.86 0.75
N LEU A 77 -13.71 21.26 0.41
CA LEU A 77 -12.64 21.04 1.39
C LEU A 77 -11.34 21.70 0.94
N PRO A 78 -10.70 22.51 1.80
CA PRO A 78 -9.48 23.22 1.45
C PRO A 78 -8.37 22.23 1.08
N SER A 79 -7.61 22.59 0.03
CA SER A 79 -6.41 21.86 -0.37
C SER A 79 -5.45 21.70 0.82
N PRO A 80 -4.73 20.57 0.94
CA PRO A 80 -3.70 20.42 1.97
C PRO A 80 -2.71 21.58 1.86
N PRO A 81 -2.27 22.19 2.97
CA PRO A 81 -1.30 23.27 2.91
C PRO A 81 -0.04 22.76 2.21
N LEU A 82 0.39 23.49 1.18
CA LEU A 82 1.73 23.40 0.62
C LEU A 82 2.72 23.61 1.78
N GLY A 83 3.74 22.76 1.85
CA GLY A 83 4.69 22.75 2.96
C GLY A 83 5.33 24.12 3.20
N PRO A 84 5.77 24.40 4.44
CA PRO A 84 6.33 25.70 4.76
C PRO A 84 7.58 25.99 3.93
N GLU A 85 7.61 27.22 3.42
CA GLU A 85 8.78 27.85 2.83
C GLU A 85 9.98 27.80 3.78
N GLU A 86 11.17 27.87 3.18
CA GLU A 86 12.48 27.78 3.79
C GLU A 86 12.59 28.64 5.06
N ILE A 87 12.91 27.99 6.19
CA ILE A 87 13.53 28.64 7.34
C ILE A 87 14.86 27.93 7.55
N ASP A 88 15.92 28.60 7.11
CA ASP A 88 17.30 28.34 7.49
C ASP A 88 17.42 28.50 9.01
N ASP A 89 17.64 27.40 9.72
CA ASP A 89 18.49 27.33 10.92
C ASP A 89 18.46 25.88 11.46
N CYS A 90 19.46 25.09 11.06
CA CYS A 90 19.72 23.78 11.65
C CYS A 90 20.71 23.92 12.82
N PRO A 91 20.31 23.73 14.10
CA PRO A 91 21.28 23.69 15.19
C PRO A 91 21.56 22.22 15.58
N LEU A 92 22.06 21.41 14.64
CA LEU A 92 22.69 20.13 14.97
C LEU A 92 23.90 19.90 14.08
N SER A 93 25.00 20.58 14.40
CA SER A 93 26.36 20.14 14.04
C SER A 93 27.08 19.70 15.31
N PRO A 94 27.83 18.58 15.29
CA PRO A 94 28.51 18.06 16.47
C PRO A 94 29.73 18.92 16.79
N ARG A 95 29.72 19.61 17.94
CA ARG A 95 30.87 20.41 18.40
C ARG A 95 31.63 19.69 19.53
N LYS A 96 32.92 19.50 19.27
CA LYS A 96 33.99 18.91 20.06
C LYS A 96 33.91 19.24 21.56
N THR A 97 34.04 18.22 22.40
CA THR A 97 34.26 18.35 23.85
C THR A 97 35.75 18.65 24.12
N ASN A 98 36.03 19.63 24.98
CA ASN A 98 37.29 19.67 25.72
C ASN A 98 37.09 20.31 27.10
N SER A 99 37.60 19.58 28.11
CA SER A 99 38.13 19.97 29.44
C SER A 99 37.27 20.67 30.52
N ARG A 100 37.01 19.87 31.58
CA ARG A 100 37.40 20.00 33.02
C ARG A 100 36.73 20.98 34.02
N SER A 101 36.36 20.37 35.17
CA SER A 101 36.38 20.78 36.61
C SER A 101 35.45 21.93 37.07
N SER A 102 34.81 21.96 38.25
CA SER A 102 34.87 21.16 39.51
C SER A 102 33.73 21.55 40.49
N ASP A 103 33.37 20.60 41.37
CA ASP A 103 32.91 20.68 42.78
C ASP A 103 31.57 21.32 43.27
N SER A 104 30.78 20.42 43.90
CA SER A 104 30.25 20.44 45.29
C SER A 104 28.78 20.82 45.61
N GLN A 105 28.11 19.82 46.21
CA GLN A 105 27.10 19.80 47.30
C GLN A 105 25.65 20.30 47.08
N GLY A 106 24.69 19.43 47.45
CA GLY A 106 23.47 19.86 48.17
C GLY A 106 22.09 19.50 47.59
N GLU A 107 21.49 18.47 48.17
CA GLU A 107 20.04 18.29 48.44
C GLU A 107 19.01 17.94 47.34
N THR A 108 18.33 16.82 47.63
CA THR A 108 17.11 16.24 47.06
C THR A 108 15.92 17.20 47.04
N GLN A 109 15.31 17.39 45.87
CA GLN A 109 13.86 17.61 45.73
C GLN A 109 13.31 16.75 44.58
N PHE A 110 12.44 15.83 44.95
CA PHE A 110 11.58 15.07 44.05
C PHE A 110 10.61 16.04 43.36
N LEU A 111 10.68 16.12 42.04
CA LEU A 111 9.61 16.59 41.19
C LEU A 111 9.48 15.61 40.02
N GLU A 112 8.70 14.57 40.28
CA GLU A 112 8.13 13.68 39.28
C GLU A 112 7.16 14.51 38.43
N ASN A 113 7.56 14.82 37.20
CA ASN A 113 6.65 15.34 36.17
C ASN A 113 6.86 14.50 34.92
N THR A 114 6.25 13.32 34.90
CA THR A 114 5.87 12.64 33.68
C THR A 114 4.78 13.46 32.98
N PRO A 115 4.93 13.88 31.72
CA PRO A 115 3.78 14.29 30.93
C PRO A 115 3.00 13.02 30.59
N ASP A 116 1.97 12.77 31.38
CA ASP A 116 0.91 11.81 31.11
C ASP A 116 0.18 12.29 29.84
N VAL A 117 0.50 11.68 28.69
CA VAL A 117 -0.16 11.98 27.42
C VAL A 117 -1.52 11.27 27.45
N ASN A 118 -2.47 11.97 28.06
CA ASN A 118 -3.86 11.58 28.20
C ASN A 118 -4.50 11.32 26.81
N GLU A 119 -4.80 10.05 26.54
CA GLU A 119 -5.30 9.52 25.27
C GLU A 119 -6.81 9.75 25.04
N SER A 120 -7.41 10.75 25.70
CA SER A 120 -8.86 10.81 25.92
C SER A 120 -9.50 12.12 25.45
N ASN A 121 -9.54 12.38 24.13
CA ASN A 121 -10.61 13.12 23.44
C ASN A 121 -10.31 13.31 21.95
N LYS A 122 -10.69 12.35 21.10
CA LYS A 122 -10.80 12.59 19.65
C LYS A 122 -12.27 12.56 19.28
N ASN A 123 -12.88 13.74 19.06
CA ASN A 123 -14.24 13.83 18.54
C ASN A 123 -14.35 12.99 17.25
N PRO A 124 -15.39 12.14 17.10
CA PRO A 124 -15.55 11.25 15.94
C PRO A 124 -15.51 11.99 14.60
N THR A 125 -15.99 13.24 14.58
CA THR A 125 -15.92 14.17 13.44
C THR A 125 -14.49 14.46 12.97
N SER A 126 -13.53 14.59 13.90
CA SER A 126 -12.13 14.85 13.57
C SER A 126 -11.46 13.65 12.89
N LYS A 127 -11.81 12.43 13.32
CA LYS A 127 -11.26 11.19 12.74
C LYS A 127 -11.83 10.93 11.35
N LEU A 128 -13.14 11.16 11.17
CA LEU A 128 -13.78 11.05 9.87
C LEU A 128 -13.19 12.05 8.86
N MET A 129 -12.97 13.30 9.29
CA MET A 129 -12.34 14.33 8.48
C MET A 129 -10.90 13.94 8.08
N GLN A 130 -10.12 13.41 9.01
CA GLN A 130 -8.79 12.89 8.72
C GLN A 130 -8.83 11.77 7.68
N ASN A 131 -9.73 10.80 7.83
CA ASN A 131 -9.89 9.70 6.87
C ASN A 131 -10.28 10.20 5.48
N LYS A 132 -11.12 11.25 5.38
CA LYS A 132 -11.47 11.91 4.10
C LYS A 132 -10.24 12.51 3.41
N ILE A 133 -9.39 13.20 4.18
CA ILE A 133 -8.15 13.78 3.66
C ILE A 133 -7.19 12.70 3.15
N LEU A 134 -7.06 11.60 3.90
CA LEU A 134 -6.23 10.46 3.50
C LEU A 134 -6.77 9.78 2.24
N ALA A 135 -8.08 9.54 2.16
CA ALA A 135 -8.73 8.94 1.00
C ALA A 135 -8.54 9.77 -0.28
N LYS A 136 -8.61 11.11 -0.17
CA LYS A 136 -8.41 12.03 -1.30
C LYS A 136 -7.01 11.93 -1.93
N ARG A 137 -6.00 11.41 -1.23
CA ARG A 137 -4.64 11.22 -1.78
C ARG A 137 -4.59 10.20 -2.91
N PHE A 138 -5.54 9.28 -2.93
CA PHE A 138 -5.63 8.24 -3.96
C PHE A 138 -6.31 8.73 -5.24
N SER A 139 -7.09 9.82 -5.20
CA SER A 139 -7.79 10.32 -6.36
C SER A 139 -6.85 10.96 -7.39
N LEU A 140 -6.97 10.52 -8.64
CA LEU A 140 -6.35 11.13 -9.81
C LEU A 140 -7.21 12.28 -10.36
N LYS A 141 -6.59 13.15 -11.17
CA LYS A 141 -7.28 14.24 -11.86
C LYS A 141 -8.06 13.76 -13.09
N SER A 142 -7.63 12.65 -13.68
CA SER A 142 -8.21 12.02 -14.86
C SER A 142 -7.91 10.53 -14.83
N ASN A 143 -8.73 9.73 -15.51
CA ASN A 143 -8.51 8.29 -15.62
C ASN A 143 -7.16 8.02 -16.33
N PRO A 144 -6.35 7.10 -15.82
CA PRO A 144 -5.17 6.61 -16.55
C PRO A 144 -5.57 6.02 -17.90
N PRO A 145 -4.72 6.15 -18.93
CA PRO A 145 -4.96 5.54 -20.23
C PRO A 145 -4.76 4.02 -20.23
N VAL A 146 -4.24 3.46 -19.14
CA VAL A 146 -4.03 2.02 -18.94
C VAL A 146 -5.11 1.47 -18.03
N THR A 147 -5.68 0.33 -18.44
CA THR A 147 -6.66 -0.40 -17.63
C THR A 147 -6.03 -0.95 -16.35
N VAL A 148 -6.85 -1.33 -15.38
CA VAL A 148 -6.37 -1.96 -14.14
C VAL A 148 -5.67 -3.28 -14.43
N GLU A 149 -6.18 -4.03 -15.40
CA GLU A 149 -5.61 -5.32 -15.81
C GLU A 149 -4.21 -5.15 -16.43
N GLU A 150 -4.07 -4.25 -17.41
CA GLU A 150 -2.76 -3.93 -18.00
C GLU A 150 -1.76 -3.39 -16.96
N TYR A 151 -2.26 -2.65 -15.96
CA TYR A 151 -1.44 -2.15 -14.86
C TYR A 151 -0.93 -3.29 -13.95
N LEU A 152 -1.79 -4.27 -13.65
CA LEU A 152 -1.44 -5.47 -12.89
C LEU A 152 -0.45 -6.36 -13.65
N GLU A 153 -0.70 -6.61 -14.95
CA GLU A 153 0.20 -7.36 -15.82
C GLU A 153 1.58 -6.71 -15.88
N ARG A 154 1.63 -5.38 -16.04
CA ARG A 154 2.88 -4.62 -16.00
C ARG A 154 3.62 -4.83 -14.67
N ILE A 155 2.93 -4.72 -13.54
CA ILE A 155 3.58 -4.91 -12.23
C ILE A 155 4.11 -6.35 -12.10
N ASN A 156 3.31 -7.36 -12.48
CA ASN A 156 3.73 -8.75 -12.45
C ASN A 156 4.98 -8.99 -13.31
N GLN A 157 4.97 -8.48 -14.55
CA GLN A 157 6.08 -8.63 -15.49
C GLN A 157 7.41 -8.09 -14.94
N TYR A 158 7.40 -6.92 -14.30
CA TYR A 158 8.64 -6.27 -13.85
C TYR A 158 9.03 -6.60 -12.40
N CYS A 159 8.06 -6.88 -11.53
CA CYS A 159 8.33 -7.06 -10.10
C CYS A 159 8.42 -8.54 -9.69
N GLY A 160 7.74 -9.45 -10.40
CA GLY A 160 7.71 -10.88 -10.08
C GLY A 160 7.31 -11.15 -8.63
N LEU A 161 6.15 -10.64 -8.21
CA LEU A 161 5.70 -10.74 -6.82
C LEU A 161 5.17 -12.14 -6.51
N SER A 162 5.31 -12.61 -5.26
CA SER A 162 4.80 -13.93 -4.87
C SER A 162 3.28 -13.99 -4.82
N THR A 163 2.74 -15.21 -4.86
CA THR A 163 1.32 -15.51 -4.58
C THR A 163 0.85 -14.83 -3.30
N ALA A 164 1.65 -14.90 -2.22
CA ALA A 164 1.29 -14.35 -0.92
C ALA A 164 1.08 -12.82 -0.98
N VAL A 165 1.86 -12.10 -1.78
CA VAL A 165 1.69 -10.65 -1.97
C VAL A 165 0.37 -10.33 -2.65
N TYR A 166 0.01 -11.05 -3.71
CA TYR A 166 -1.25 -10.82 -4.42
C TYR A 166 -2.47 -11.13 -3.54
N LEU A 167 -2.47 -12.27 -2.85
CA LEU A 167 -3.55 -12.63 -1.93
C LEU A 167 -3.67 -11.64 -0.75
N THR A 168 -2.54 -11.23 -0.18
CA THR A 168 -2.51 -10.24 0.91
C THR A 168 -3.02 -8.87 0.45
N THR A 169 -2.71 -8.49 -0.80
CA THR A 169 -3.23 -7.26 -1.41
C THR A 169 -4.75 -7.33 -1.56
N SER A 170 -5.28 -8.46 -2.05
CA SER A 170 -6.73 -8.69 -2.15
C SER A 170 -7.40 -8.58 -0.78
N LEU A 171 -6.81 -9.21 0.24
CA LEU A 171 -7.27 -9.11 1.64
C LEU A 171 -7.30 -7.65 2.12
N TYR A 172 -6.25 -6.88 1.86
CA TYR A 172 -6.18 -5.49 2.30
C TYR A 172 -7.22 -4.61 1.59
N LEU A 173 -7.44 -4.79 0.29
CA LEU A 173 -8.49 -4.08 -0.43
C LEU A 173 -9.88 -4.44 0.10
N PHE A 174 -10.13 -5.73 0.34
CA PHE A 174 -11.39 -6.20 0.91
C PHE A 174 -11.65 -5.59 2.29
N LYS A 175 -10.65 -5.63 3.19
CA LYS A 175 -10.72 -4.98 4.51
C LYS A 175 -10.97 -3.48 4.40
N LEU A 176 -10.27 -2.81 3.47
CA LEU A 176 -10.35 -1.37 3.29
C LEU A 176 -11.77 -0.95 2.88
N VAL A 177 -12.34 -1.59 1.86
CA VAL A 177 -13.68 -1.25 1.37
C VAL A 177 -14.76 -1.63 2.39
N ARG A 178 -14.67 -2.82 3.00
CA ARG A 178 -15.71 -3.28 3.93
C ARG A 178 -15.79 -2.51 5.24
N ARG A 179 -14.69 -1.86 5.66
CA ARG A 179 -14.61 -1.17 6.96
C ARG A 179 -14.60 0.35 6.85
N ASN A 180 -14.38 0.90 5.67
CA ASN A 180 -14.20 2.33 5.48
C ASN A 180 -15.30 2.94 4.64
N GLU A 181 -16.26 3.58 5.31
CA GLU A 181 -17.35 4.32 4.66
C GLU A 181 -16.87 5.51 3.83
N VAL A 182 -15.61 5.94 4.01
CA VAL A 182 -15.07 7.13 3.35
C VAL A 182 -14.46 6.85 1.98
N LEU A 183 -13.90 5.65 1.77
CA LEU A 183 -13.17 5.31 0.56
C LEU A 183 -14.00 4.34 -0.29
N LYS A 184 -14.62 4.87 -1.35
CA LYS A 184 -15.29 4.10 -2.40
C LYS A 184 -14.32 3.88 -3.55
N LEU A 185 -14.17 2.63 -4.02
CA LEU A 185 -13.30 2.33 -5.17
C LEU A 185 -13.93 2.81 -6.48
N ASN A 186 -13.11 3.41 -7.34
CA ASN A 186 -13.49 3.84 -8.68
C ASN A 186 -12.25 3.95 -9.59
N ASP A 187 -12.49 4.17 -10.87
CA ASP A 187 -11.43 4.24 -11.89
C ASP A 187 -10.41 5.37 -11.66
N LEU A 188 -10.80 6.42 -10.93
CA LEU A 188 -9.93 7.55 -10.62
C LEU A 188 -8.99 7.27 -9.44
N ASN A 189 -9.29 6.30 -8.58
CA ASN A 189 -8.47 6.04 -7.39
C ASN A 189 -7.79 4.68 -7.35
N ILE A 190 -8.31 3.70 -8.10
CA ILE A 190 -7.90 2.30 -7.98
C ILE A 190 -6.41 2.09 -8.26
N HIS A 191 -5.82 2.71 -9.28
CA HIS A 191 -4.39 2.52 -9.60
C HIS A 191 -3.47 2.98 -8.46
N ARG A 192 -3.79 4.10 -7.81
CA ARG A 192 -3.01 4.63 -6.67
C ARG A 192 -3.20 3.79 -5.41
N ILE A 193 -4.41 3.29 -5.18
CA ILE A 193 -4.69 2.39 -4.05
C ILE A 193 -3.94 1.07 -4.26
N LEU A 194 -3.99 0.53 -5.47
CA LEU A 194 -3.42 -0.76 -5.83
C LEU A 194 -1.90 -0.78 -5.63
N ILE A 195 -1.17 0.22 -6.13
CA ILE A 195 0.29 0.26 -5.94
C ILE A 195 0.68 0.44 -4.47
N ALA A 196 -0.11 1.19 -3.69
CA ALA A 196 0.12 1.33 -2.25
C ALA A 196 -0.14 0.02 -1.50
N ALA A 197 -1.25 -0.65 -1.81
CA ALA A 197 -1.63 -1.94 -1.24
C ALA A 197 -0.57 -3.01 -1.55
N LEU A 198 -0.18 -3.16 -2.82
CA LEU A 198 0.87 -4.08 -3.25
C LEU A 198 2.19 -3.78 -2.52
N ARG A 199 2.56 -2.51 -2.43
CA ARG A 199 3.80 -2.10 -1.77
C ARG A 199 3.82 -2.48 -0.29
N ILE A 200 2.70 -2.27 0.41
CA ILE A 200 2.57 -2.65 1.82
C ILE A 200 2.57 -4.17 1.96
N SER A 201 1.84 -4.90 1.11
CA SER A 201 1.85 -6.36 1.10
C SER A 201 3.25 -6.92 0.95
N CYS A 202 4.05 -6.42 -0.01
CA CYS A 202 5.46 -6.84 -0.16
C CYS A 202 6.25 -6.61 1.13
N LYS A 203 6.11 -5.45 1.77
CA LYS A 203 6.80 -5.14 3.03
C LYS A 203 6.34 -6.01 4.20
N THR A 204 5.14 -6.56 4.14
CA THR A 204 4.58 -7.39 5.22
C THR A 204 4.95 -8.86 5.08
N VAL A 205 4.94 -9.41 3.85
CA VAL A 205 5.06 -10.86 3.64
C VAL A 205 6.34 -11.31 2.95
N GLU A 206 7.07 -10.40 2.30
CA GLU A 206 8.34 -10.74 1.63
C GLU A 206 9.53 -10.37 2.52
N ASP A 207 10.51 -11.27 2.59
CA ASP A 207 11.79 -10.98 3.22
C ASP A 207 12.60 -9.96 2.40
N MET A 208 12.57 -10.10 1.07
CA MET A 208 13.32 -9.28 0.13
C MET A 208 12.39 -8.37 -0.66
N ASN A 209 12.67 -7.07 -0.58
CA ASN A 209 11.80 -6.05 -1.14
C ASN A 209 12.52 -5.16 -2.15
N HIS A 210 11.84 -4.87 -3.26
CA HIS A 210 12.32 -3.91 -4.26
C HIS A 210 12.51 -2.52 -3.65
N ARG A 211 13.47 -1.75 -4.20
CA ARG A 211 13.69 -0.35 -3.78
C ARG A 211 12.44 0.50 -4.08
N GLN A 212 12.20 1.50 -3.23
CA GLN A 212 11.09 2.44 -3.40
C GLN A 212 11.08 3.09 -4.79
N THR A 213 12.25 3.48 -5.28
CA THR A 213 12.44 4.12 -6.60
C THR A 213 12.06 3.22 -7.76
N PHE A 214 12.30 1.92 -7.64
CA PHE A 214 11.92 0.94 -8.64
C PHE A 214 10.41 0.77 -8.70
N ILE A 215 9.76 0.52 -7.55
CA ILE A 215 8.30 0.37 -7.49
C ILE A 215 7.59 1.66 -7.92
N ALA A 216 8.08 2.84 -7.52
CA ALA A 216 7.52 4.12 -7.93
C ALA A 216 7.56 4.27 -9.47
N LYS A 217 8.68 3.90 -10.10
CA LYS A 217 8.84 3.93 -11.56
C LYS A 217 7.86 2.98 -12.26
N ILE A 218 7.75 1.72 -11.81
CA ILE A 218 6.81 0.75 -12.38
C ILE A 218 5.35 1.17 -12.12
N GLY A 219 5.08 1.78 -10.98
CA GLY A 219 3.77 2.29 -10.61
C GLY A 219 3.36 3.58 -11.34
N GLY A 220 4.28 4.26 -12.02
CA GLY A 220 4.03 5.54 -12.68
C GLY A 220 3.79 6.69 -11.70
N VAL A 221 4.39 6.63 -10.51
CA VAL A 221 4.26 7.64 -9.45
C VAL A 221 5.63 8.12 -8.99
N ASN A 222 5.69 9.34 -8.43
CA ASN A 222 6.92 9.83 -7.84
C ASN A 222 7.19 9.16 -6.48
N ASN A 223 8.46 9.10 -6.07
CA ASN A 223 8.87 8.46 -4.81
C ASN A 223 8.16 9.03 -3.57
N LYS A 224 8.07 10.36 -3.50
CA LYS A 224 7.39 11.07 -2.39
C LYS A 224 5.90 10.74 -2.36
N ASP A 225 5.27 10.64 -3.54
CA ASP A 225 3.86 10.29 -3.67
C ASP A 225 3.63 8.85 -3.21
N LEU A 226 4.45 7.89 -3.67
CA LEU A 226 4.31 6.49 -3.25
C LEU A 226 4.42 6.36 -1.73
N LEU A 227 5.40 7.04 -1.11
CA LEU A 227 5.52 7.07 0.35
C LEU A 227 4.26 7.65 1.02
N SER A 228 3.73 8.76 0.51
CA SER A 228 2.50 9.37 1.04
C SER A 228 1.28 8.45 0.86
N LEU A 229 1.20 7.71 -0.24
CA LEU A 229 0.13 6.77 -0.51
C LEU A 229 0.19 5.58 0.46
N GLU A 230 1.38 5.04 0.71
CA GLU A 230 1.59 3.97 1.70
C GLU A 230 1.16 4.39 3.10
N ILE A 231 1.62 5.56 3.56
CA ILE A 231 1.25 6.09 4.88
C ILE A 231 -0.27 6.24 4.96
N SER A 232 -0.89 6.84 3.93
CA SER A 232 -2.35 7.04 3.90
C SER A 232 -3.08 5.70 3.95
N PHE A 233 -2.61 4.70 3.21
CA PHE A 233 -3.22 3.38 3.16
C PHE A 233 -3.14 2.68 4.52
N LEU A 234 -1.98 2.71 5.18
CA LEU A 234 -1.80 2.11 6.51
C LEU A 234 -2.74 2.71 7.56
N PHE A 235 -2.90 4.04 7.57
CA PHE A 235 -3.83 4.71 8.47
C PHE A 235 -5.29 4.31 8.20
N LEU A 236 -5.69 4.22 6.92
CA LEU A 236 -7.03 3.78 6.57
C LEU A 236 -7.27 2.29 6.88
N LEU A 237 -6.25 1.45 6.75
CA LEU A 237 -6.26 0.04 7.16
C LEU A 237 -6.16 -0.14 8.68
N LYS A 238 -5.97 0.94 9.44
CA LYS A 238 -5.73 0.92 10.90
C LYS A 238 -4.54 0.02 11.29
N PHE A 239 -3.54 -0.08 10.42
CA PHE A 239 -2.36 -0.92 10.58
C PHE A 239 -2.67 -2.43 10.76
N GLU A 240 -3.87 -2.90 10.42
CA GLU A 240 -4.25 -4.32 10.50
C GLU A 240 -3.69 -5.15 9.33
N CYS A 241 -2.35 -5.20 9.25
CA CYS A 241 -1.60 -5.78 8.15
C CYS A 241 -1.35 -7.29 8.30
N GLN A 242 -1.76 -7.91 9.41
CA GLN A 242 -1.52 -9.34 9.63
C GLN A 242 -2.09 -10.19 8.48
N ALA A 243 -1.23 -11.01 7.90
CA ALA A 243 -1.55 -12.01 6.89
C ALA A 243 -0.90 -13.32 7.31
N ASN A 244 -1.73 -14.35 7.47
CA ASN A 244 -1.29 -15.73 7.69
C ASN A 244 -2.27 -16.63 6.93
N GLU A 245 -1.94 -17.92 6.86
CA GLU A 245 -2.73 -18.92 6.16
C GLU A 245 -4.21 -18.87 6.58
N THR A 246 -4.50 -18.91 7.88
CA THR A 246 -5.88 -18.91 8.39
C THR A 246 -6.67 -17.67 7.99
N ILE A 247 -6.06 -16.49 8.04
CA ILE A 247 -6.70 -15.22 7.65
C ILE A 247 -6.97 -15.20 6.15
N LEU A 248 -5.99 -15.64 5.33
CA LEU A 248 -6.13 -15.68 3.88
C LEU A 248 -7.18 -16.71 3.43
N THR A 249 -7.19 -17.90 4.02
CA THR A 249 -8.21 -18.93 3.73
C THR A 249 -9.60 -18.47 4.13
N THR A 250 -9.75 -17.80 5.28
CA THR A 250 -11.03 -17.19 5.68
C THR A 250 -11.47 -16.13 4.68
N PHE A 251 -10.56 -15.26 4.25
CA PHE A 251 -10.84 -14.26 3.22
C PHE A 251 -11.28 -14.87 1.89
N LEU A 252 -10.65 -15.95 1.43
CA LEU A 252 -11.07 -16.64 0.20
C LEU A 252 -12.48 -17.23 0.33
N ARG A 253 -12.87 -17.73 1.51
CA ARG A 253 -14.25 -18.16 1.78
C ARG A 253 -15.23 -16.99 1.72
N ASP A 254 -14.90 -15.85 2.33
CA ASP A 254 -15.73 -14.63 2.25
C ASP A 254 -15.87 -14.16 0.80
N MET A 255 -14.79 -14.24 0.02
CA MET A 255 -14.78 -13.90 -1.40
C MET A 255 -15.62 -14.87 -2.24
N LYS A 256 -15.63 -16.17 -1.91
CA LYS A 256 -16.52 -17.17 -2.54
C LYS A 256 -17.99 -16.82 -2.32
N ILE A 257 -18.36 -16.39 -1.12
CA ILE A 257 -19.73 -15.95 -0.83
C ILE A 257 -20.07 -14.72 -1.68
N LEU A 258 -19.19 -13.72 -1.73
CA LEU A 258 -19.40 -12.53 -2.57
C LEU A 258 -19.52 -12.84 -4.06
N HIS A 259 -18.77 -13.84 -4.53
CA HIS A 259 -18.82 -14.35 -5.90
C HIS A 259 -20.21 -14.95 -6.19
N GLN A 260 -20.71 -15.80 -5.29
CA GLN A 260 -22.04 -16.40 -5.41
C GLN A 260 -23.16 -15.35 -5.40
N GLU A 261 -23.04 -14.32 -4.56
CA GLU A 261 -23.99 -13.20 -4.52
C GLU A 261 -23.95 -12.29 -5.76
N SER A 262 -22.89 -12.37 -6.58
CA SER A 262 -22.73 -11.56 -7.79
C SER A 262 -23.25 -12.23 -9.06
N LYS A 263 -23.61 -13.52 -8.98
CA LYS A 263 -24.23 -14.30 -10.06
C LYS A 263 -25.75 -14.18 -10.00
#